data_AF-A0A7S4N0D3-F1
#
_entry.id   AF-A0A7S4N0D3-F1
#
_cell.length_a   1.000
_cell.length_b   1.000
_cell.length_c   1.000
_cell.angle_alpha   90.00
_cell.angle_beta   90.00
_cell.angle_gamma   90.00
#
_symmetry.space_group_name_H-M   'P 1'
#
loop_
_entity.id
_entity.type
_entity.pdbx_description
1 polymer ?
#
loop_
_entity_poly.entity_id
_entity_poly.type
_entity_poly.pdbx_seq_one_letter_code
_entity_poly.pdbx_strand_id
1 'polypeptide(L)'
;MAFSKSALVAVIAASVAVLSAEAFAPVQTQSFVRNTVVTPKYAPLPVSLSSVGDVVGEDEDDVNEPAPEDFIVSAGDLDDEPADVLDDDETDGPFEHQERLKELRTAYRRHETDSGSPEFQVAGMTERITYLTKHLKLHPKDFSTRRGLVALVNKRRRLMNYLFREDIDRYQALVKSLGIRHKAPGRVQSREDKYGRFPQQKDKRSGKKK
;
A
#
# COMPACT_ATOMS: atom_id res chain seq x y z
N MET A 1 45.96 44.96 14.90
CA MET A 1 45.71 43.86 15.85
C MET A 1 45.33 42.62 15.04
N ALA A 2 46.30 41.77 14.73
CA ALA A 2 46.10 40.58 13.91
C ALA A 2 45.97 39.35 14.82
N PHE A 3 44.73 38.85 14.96
CA PHE A 3 44.47 37.61 15.69
C PHE A 3 44.80 36.44 14.77
N SER A 4 45.79 35.64 15.16
CA SER A 4 46.25 34.47 14.41
C SER A 4 45.17 33.39 14.37
N LYS A 5 45.10 32.68 13.24
CA LYS A 5 44.11 31.62 12.96
C LYS A 5 44.11 30.49 14.01
N SER A 6 45.17 30.34 14.79
CA SER A 6 45.27 29.37 15.88
C SER A 6 44.35 29.69 17.06
N ALA A 7 44.08 30.96 17.35
CA ALA A 7 43.19 31.35 18.46
C ALA A 7 41.72 30.97 18.19
N LEU A 8 41.31 30.97 16.92
CA LEU A 8 39.92 30.68 16.51
C LEU A 8 39.59 29.19 16.59
N VAL A 9 40.56 28.31 16.30
CA VAL A 9 40.41 26.85 16.43
C VAL A 9 40.28 26.43 17.90
N ALA A 10 40.97 27.10 18.82
CA ALA A 10 40.86 26.82 20.26
C ALA A 10 39.47 27.16 20.84
N VAL A 11 38.83 28.23 20.35
CA VAL A 11 37.47 28.62 20.77
C VAL A 11 36.41 27.60 20.30
N ILE A 12 36.59 27.06 19.09
CA ILE A 12 35.69 26.02 18.56
C ILE A 12 35.85 24.70 19.33
N ALA A 13 37.08 24.30 19.67
CA ALA A 13 37.32 23.06 20.40
C ALA A 13 36.77 23.09 21.84
N ALA A 14 36.82 24.23 22.52
CA ALA A 14 36.27 24.38 23.87
C ALA A 14 34.73 24.33 23.92
N SER A 15 34.05 24.59 22.80
CA SER A 15 32.58 24.66 22.72
C SER A 15 31.91 23.28 22.58
N VAL A 16 32.66 22.22 22.34
CA VAL A 16 32.12 20.86 22.09
C VAL A 16 32.00 20.03 23.38
N ALA A 17 32.56 20.47 24.50
CA ALA A 17 32.74 19.62 25.69
C ALA A 17 31.66 19.74 26.79
N VAL A 18 30.53 20.43 26.58
CA VAL A 18 29.58 20.76 27.68
C VAL A 18 28.24 20.01 27.68
N LEU A 19 27.89 19.19 26.69
CA LEU A 19 26.66 18.37 26.80
C LEU A 19 26.97 16.95 27.29
N SER A 20 27.18 16.88 28.61
CA SER A 20 27.24 15.68 29.43
C SER A 20 25.97 14.85 29.34
N ALA A 21 26.22 13.55 29.18
CA ALA A 21 25.50 12.41 29.75
C ALA A 21 24.34 12.72 30.72
N GLU A 22 23.12 12.44 30.27
CA GLU A 22 22.03 12.01 31.14
C GLU A 22 21.51 10.64 30.66
N ALA A 23 21.45 9.72 31.61
CA ALA A 23 21.20 8.31 31.43
C ALA A 23 19.80 8.04 30.87
N PHE A 24 19.73 7.34 29.74
CA PHE A 24 18.51 6.78 29.19
C PHE A 24 18.16 5.49 29.94
N ALA A 25 17.25 5.59 30.92
CA ALA A 25 16.70 4.44 31.63
C ALA A 25 15.83 3.58 30.67
N PRO A 26 15.92 2.23 30.73
CA PRO A 26 15.07 1.37 29.90
C PRO A 26 13.63 1.42 30.40
N VAL A 27 12.71 1.88 29.54
CA VAL A 27 11.27 1.77 29.75
C VAL A 27 10.88 0.30 29.73
N GLN A 28 10.42 -0.24 30.87
CA GLN A 28 9.80 -1.55 30.95
C GLN A 28 8.56 -1.57 30.04
N THR A 29 8.65 -2.30 28.94
CA THR A 29 7.49 -2.65 28.13
C THR A 29 6.72 -3.77 28.83
N GLN A 30 5.66 -3.42 29.56
CA GLN A 30 4.66 -4.42 29.93
C GLN A 30 3.91 -4.84 28.66
N SER A 31 4.03 -6.11 28.28
CA SER A 31 3.24 -6.73 27.22
C SER A 31 1.80 -6.89 27.70
N PHE A 32 0.95 -5.93 27.36
CA PHE A 32 -0.49 -6.02 27.60
C PHE A 32 -1.11 -6.98 26.59
N VAL A 33 -1.18 -8.27 26.94
CA VAL A 33 -1.91 -9.29 26.18
C VAL A 33 -3.40 -8.94 26.21
N ARG A 34 -3.91 -8.39 25.10
CA ARG A 34 -5.36 -8.26 24.91
C ARG A 34 -5.90 -9.58 24.39
N ASN A 35 -6.47 -10.39 25.27
CA ASN A 35 -7.36 -11.48 24.87
C ASN A 35 -8.64 -10.87 24.28
N THR A 36 -8.74 -10.89 22.95
CA THR A 36 -10.00 -10.63 22.25
C THR A 36 -10.65 -11.97 21.92
N VAL A 37 -11.72 -12.31 22.63
CA VAL A 37 -12.64 -13.38 22.20
C VAL A 37 -13.31 -12.90 20.92
N VAL A 38 -12.92 -13.47 19.78
CA VAL A 38 -13.57 -13.24 18.49
C VAL A 38 -14.90 -13.99 18.53
N THR A 39 -16.01 -13.27 18.62
CA THR A 39 -17.33 -13.84 18.39
C THR A 39 -17.65 -13.75 16.89
N PRO A 40 -18.00 -14.87 16.21
CA PRO A 40 -18.43 -14.80 14.82
C PRO A 40 -19.81 -14.14 14.72
N LYS A 41 -19.91 -13.12 13.86
CA LYS A 41 -21.08 -12.24 13.71
C LYS A 41 -22.23 -12.82 12.87
N TYR A 42 -22.21 -14.11 12.52
CA TYR A 42 -23.21 -14.72 11.66
C TYR A 42 -23.69 -16.05 12.25
N ALA A 43 -24.95 -16.07 12.68
CA ALA A 43 -25.67 -17.32 12.93
C ALA A 43 -26.28 -17.79 11.60
N PRO A 44 -26.13 -19.07 11.20
CA PRO A 44 -26.81 -19.59 10.01
C PRO A 44 -28.32 -19.61 10.23
N LEU A 45 -29.08 -19.19 9.21
CA LEU A 45 -30.54 -19.19 9.24
C LEU A 45 -31.09 -20.63 9.14
N PRO A 46 -32.18 -20.97 9.84
CA PRO A 46 -32.82 -22.26 9.72
C PRO A 46 -33.61 -22.33 8.41
N VAL A 47 -33.07 -23.04 7.42
CA VAL A 47 -33.84 -23.49 6.24
C VAL A 47 -34.76 -24.61 6.69
N SER A 48 -36.06 -24.34 6.68
CA SER A 48 -37.11 -25.36 6.86
C SER A 48 -37.35 -26.04 5.51
N LEU A 49 -37.03 -27.34 5.45
CA LEU A 49 -37.45 -28.23 4.39
C LEU A 49 -38.88 -28.66 4.69
N SER A 50 -39.85 -28.02 4.06
CA SER A 50 -41.20 -28.55 3.96
C SER A 50 -41.76 -28.40 2.55
N SER A 51 -42.03 -29.56 1.96
CA SER A 51 -43.14 -29.83 1.04
C SER A 51 -43.09 -29.23 -0.37
N VAL A 52 -42.48 -29.98 -1.30
CA VAL A 52 -43.08 -30.17 -2.62
C VAL A 52 -42.97 -31.65 -2.96
N GLY A 53 -44.13 -32.31 -3.01
CA GLY A 53 -44.26 -33.73 -3.32
C GLY A 53 -44.28 -34.03 -4.81
N ASP A 54 -43.87 -35.26 -5.10
CA ASP A 54 -44.30 -36.19 -6.16
C ASP A 54 -44.89 -35.61 -7.45
N VAL A 55 -44.08 -35.68 -8.51
CA VAL A 55 -44.55 -36.01 -9.87
C VAL A 55 -43.72 -37.18 -10.35
N VAL A 56 -44.31 -38.37 -10.24
CA VAL A 56 -43.88 -39.58 -10.97
C VAL A 56 -44.33 -39.38 -12.41
N GLY A 57 -43.36 -39.34 -13.32
CA GLY A 57 -43.55 -39.46 -14.76
C GLY A 57 -42.46 -40.39 -15.27
N GLU A 58 -42.88 -41.62 -15.54
CA GLU A 58 -42.11 -42.66 -16.21
C GLU A 58 -41.85 -42.21 -17.64
N ASP A 59 -40.58 -42.10 -18.03
CA ASP A 59 -40.12 -42.31 -19.40
C ASP A 59 -38.67 -42.81 -19.28
N GLU A 60 -38.50 -44.11 -19.54
CA GLU A 60 -37.20 -44.74 -19.68
C GLU A 60 -36.62 -44.37 -21.04
N ASP A 61 -35.49 -43.65 -21.05
CA ASP A 61 -34.57 -43.59 -22.17
C ASP A 61 -33.13 -43.71 -21.62
N ASP A 62 -32.66 -44.95 -21.61
CA ASP A 62 -31.31 -45.44 -21.88
C ASP A 62 -30.16 -44.40 -21.95
N VAL A 63 -29.44 -44.20 -20.84
CA VAL A 63 -27.97 -44.09 -20.86
C VAL A 63 -27.41 -44.69 -19.56
N ASN A 64 -27.09 -45.98 -19.61
CA ASN A 64 -26.15 -46.60 -18.68
C ASN A 64 -24.73 -46.08 -19.00
N GLU A 65 -24.30 -45.00 -18.34
CA GLU A 65 -22.91 -44.58 -18.35
C GLU A 65 -22.25 -45.10 -17.05
N PRO A 66 -21.54 -46.26 -17.08
CA PRO A 66 -20.81 -46.71 -15.90
C PRO A 66 -19.75 -45.66 -15.58
N ALA A 67 -19.68 -45.29 -14.29
CA ALA A 67 -18.65 -44.39 -13.79
C ALA A 67 -17.26 -44.86 -14.23
N PRO A 68 -16.41 -43.99 -14.82
CA PRO A 68 -15.03 -44.38 -15.06
C PRO A 68 -14.33 -44.63 -13.72
N GLU A 69 -13.83 -45.84 -13.62
CA GLU A 69 -13.10 -46.44 -12.51
C GLU A 69 -11.79 -45.69 -12.26
N ASP A 70 -11.42 -45.60 -10.97
CA ASP A 70 -10.11 -45.28 -10.41
C ASP A 70 -8.95 -45.05 -11.40
N PHE A 71 -8.79 -43.80 -11.86
CA PHE A 71 -7.47 -43.34 -12.28
C PHE A 71 -6.75 -42.78 -11.06
N ILE A 72 -6.10 -43.66 -10.30
CA ILE A 72 -4.93 -43.24 -9.51
C ILE A 72 -3.95 -42.68 -10.54
N VAL A 73 -3.88 -41.36 -10.66
CA VAL A 73 -2.81 -40.68 -11.39
C VAL A 73 -1.52 -41.13 -10.72
N SER A 74 -0.86 -42.09 -11.37
CA SER A 74 0.52 -42.46 -11.10
C SER A 74 1.34 -41.17 -11.14
N ALA A 75 2.24 -40.99 -10.18
CA ALA A 75 3.04 -39.78 -9.99
C ALA A 75 4.05 -39.50 -11.13
N GLY A 76 3.76 -39.92 -12.36
CA GLY A 76 4.56 -39.75 -13.57
C GLY A 76 3.83 -39.06 -14.74
N ASP A 77 2.53 -38.79 -14.64
CA ASP A 77 1.75 -38.13 -15.72
C ASP A 77 1.17 -36.78 -15.24
N LEU A 78 1.98 -36.01 -14.49
CA LEU A 78 1.87 -34.56 -14.56
C LEU A 78 2.51 -34.20 -15.89
N ASP A 79 1.67 -34.07 -16.91
CA ASP A 79 2.04 -33.35 -18.11
C ASP A 79 2.60 -31.99 -17.67
N ASP A 80 3.94 -31.91 -17.59
CA ASP A 80 4.69 -30.70 -17.89
C ASP A 80 4.41 -30.37 -19.36
N GLU A 81 3.15 -30.08 -19.69
CA GLU A 81 2.87 -29.10 -20.72
C GLU A 81 3.61 -27.86 -20.21
N PRO A 82 4.67 -27.38 -20.90
CA PRO A 82 5.28 -26.12 -20.52
C PRO A 82 4.16 -25.09 -20.66
N ALA A 83 3.59 -24.70 -19.53
CA ALA A 83 2.53 -23.72 -19.44
C ALA A 83 3.06 -22.44 -20.06
N ASP A 84 2.76 -22.30 -21.34
CA ASP A 84 3.13 -21.21 -22.21
C ASP A 84 4.66 -21.01 -22.28
N VAL A 85 5.24 -21.33 -23.44
CA VAL A 85 6.39 -20.57 -23.93
C VAL A 85 5.93 -19.10 -23.95
N LEU A 86 6.16 -18.39 -22.84
CA LEU A 86 5.96 -16.96 -22.76
C LEU A 86 6.93 -16.38 -23.77
N ASP A 87 6.38 -15.88 -24.88
CA ASP A 87 7.09 -15.09 -25.88
C ASP A 87 8.06 -14.13 -25.18
N ASP A 88 9.32 -14.11 -25.64
CA ASP A 88 10.40 -13.23 -25.18
C ASP A 88 9.96 -11.78 -24.89
N ASP A 89 9.52 -11.46 -23.68
CA ASP A 89 9.45 -10.09 -23.18
C ASP A 89 10.62 -9.81 -22.24
N GLU A 90 11.76 -9.46 -22.86
CA GLU A 90 12.85 -8.64 -22.30
C GLU A 90 12.76 -8.43 -20.78
N THR A 91 13.31 -9.36 -20.00
CA THR A 91 13.51 -9.10 -18.58
C THR A 91 14.52 -7.97 -18.45
N ASP A 92 14.03 -6.74 -18.22
CA ASP A 92 14.86 -5.56 -17.95
C ASP A 92 15.93 -5.95 -16.91
N GLY A 93 17.20 -6.04 -17.32
CA GLY A 93 18.28 -6.47 -16.44
C GLY A 93 18.41 -5.54 -15.23
N PRO A 94 18.98 -6.00 -14.09
CA PRO A 94 19.03 -5.23 -12.83
C PRO A 94 19.67 -3.83 -12.96
N PHE A 95 20.48 -3.60 -14.00
CA PHE A 95 21.14 -2.32 -14.27
C PHE A 95 20.23 -1.30 -14.99
N GLU A 96 19.31 -1.74 -15.85
CA GLU A 96 18.51 -0.84 -16.69
C GLU A 96 17.52 -0.01 -15.88
N HIS A 97 16.86 -0.63 -14.90
CA HIS A 97 15.95 0.10 -14.01
C HIS A 97 16.69 1.20 -13.23
N GLN A 98 17.95 0.96 -12.84
CA GLN A 98 18.73 1.93 -12.09
C GLN A 98 19.12 3.14 -12.95
N GLU A 99 19.37 2.92 -14.24
CA GLU A 99 19.66 3.98 -15.22
C GLU A 99 18.41 4.80 -15.51
N ARG A 100 17.28 4.17 -15.87
CA ARG A 100 15.99 4.86 -16.08
C ARG A 100 15.58 5.70 -14.88
N LEU A 101 15.77 5.16 -13.67
CA LEU A 101 15.48 5.86 -12.42
C LEU A 101 16.41 7.06 -12.19
N LYS A 102 17.69 6.99 -12.60
CA LYS A 102 18.60 8.15 -12.56
C LYS A 102 18.18 9.19 -13.58
N GLU A 103 17.92 8.80 -14.82
CA GLU A 103 17.52 9.69 -15.92
C GLU A 103 16.24 10.47 -15.57
N LEU A 104 15.18 9.77 -15.15
CA LEU A 104 13.93 10.40 -14.72
C LEU A 104 14.17 11.34 -13.55
N ARG A 105 14.95 10.93 -12.56
CA ARG A 105 15.27 11.81 -11.42
C ARG A 105 15.99 13.08 -11.87
N THR A 106 17.00 12.96 -12.73
CA THR A 106 17.76 14.11 -13.23
C THR A 106 16.90 15.06 -14.05
N ALA A 107 15.95 14.54 -14.85
CA ALA A 107 15.05 15.35 -15.66
C ALA A 107 14.10 16.24 -14.83
N TYR A 108 13.71 15.79 -13.63
CA TYR A 108 12.80 16.53 -12.74
C TYR A 108 13.51 17.23 -11.57
N ARG A 109 14.83 17.41 -11.65
CA ARG A 109 15.58 18.24 -10.68
C ARG A 109 15.31 19.71 -10.92
N ARG A 110 15.14 20.50 -9.85
CA ARG A 110 15.06 21.97 -9.94
C ARG A 110 16.44 22.62 -10.00
N HIS A 111 17.40 22.01 -9.31
CA HIS A 111 18.79 22.46 -9.25
C HIS A 111 19.71 21.23 -9.31
N GLU A 112 20.99 21.41 -9.63
CA GLU A 112 21.94 20.30 -9.85
C GLU A 112 22.07 19.34 -8.65
N THR A 113 22.01 19.89 -7.43
CA THR A 113 22.12 19.15 -6.16
C THR A 113 20.77 18.75 -5.56
N ASP A 114 19.67 19.00 -6.28
CA ASP A 114 18.32 18.73 -5.77
C ASP A 114 18.04 17.23 -5.68
N SER A 115 17.80 16.77 -4.45
CA SER A 115 17.39 15.40 -4.12
C SER A 115 16.11 15.36 -3.28
N GLY A 116 15.65 16.53 -2.83
CA GLY A 116 14.58 16.68 -1.86
C GLY A 116 13.27 17.18 -2.46
N SER A 117 13.29 17.72 -3.68
CA SER A 117 12.07 18.25 -4.28
C SER A 117 10.98 17.19 -4.46
N PRO A 118 9.70 17.58 -4.31
CA PRO A 118 8.58 16.70 -4.57
C PRO A 118 8.62 16.11 -5.99
N GLU A 119 9.04 16.90 -6.98
CA GLU A 119 9.12 16.53 -8.39
C GLU A 119 10.15 15.41 -8.60
N PHE A 120 11.37 15.58 -8.10
CA PHE A 120 12.43 14.57 -8.12
C PHE A 120 12.00 13.26 -7.46
N GLN A 121 11.39 13.36 -6.28
CA GLN A 121 10.93 12.19 -5.53
C GLN A 121 9.79 11.44 -6.24
N VAL A 122 8.84 12.17 -6.82
CA VAL A 122 7.68 11.57 -7.51
C VAL A 122 8.09 10.88 -8.79
N ALA A 123 9.02 11.45 -9.56
CA ALA A 123 9.59 10.81 -10.74
C ALA A 123 10.25 9.47 -10.36
N GLY A 124 11.12 9.47 -9.35
CA GLY A 124 11.79 8.25 -8.90
C GLY A 124 10.86 7.20 -8.28
N MET A 125 9.77 7.61 -7.62
CA MET A 125 8.76 6.67 -7.11
C MET A 125 7.92 6.07 -8.24
N THR A 126 7.68 6.82 -9.31
CA THR A 126 6.87 6.37 -10.44
C THR A 126 7.56 5.22 -11.16
N GLU A 127 8.86 5.35 -11.45
CA GLU A 127 9.64 4.27 -12.07
C GLU A 127 9.67 3.01 -11.19
N ARG A 128 9.94 3.18 -9.89
CA ARG A 128 9.94 2.07 -8.94
C ARG A 128 8.58 1.38 -8.84
N ILE A 129 7.48 2.13 -8.91
CA ILE A 129 6.13 1.57 -8.93
C ILE A 129 5.96 0.71 -10.18
N THR A 130 6.33 1.20 -11.37
CA THR A 130 6.25 0.44 -12.62
C THR A 130 7.05 -0.86 -12.52
N TYR A 131 8.30 -0.79 -12.07
CA TYR A 131 9.16 -1.97 -11.87
C TYR A 131 8.54 -3.00 -10.90
N LEU A 132 8.14 -2.55 -9.70
CA LEU A 132 7.54 -3.45 -8.71
C LEU A 132 6.20 -4.03 -9.18
N THR A 133 5.44 -3.29 -9.99
CA THR A 133 4.21 -3.83 -10.57
C THR A 133 4.47 -4.94 -11.58
N LYS A 134 5.53 -4.82 -12.41
CA LYS A 134 5.96 -5.92 -13.30
C LYS A 134 6.38 -7.14 -12.48
N HIS A 135 7.23 -6.95 -11.47
CA HIS A 135 7.71 -8.03 -10.60
C HIS A 135 6.56 -8.79 -9.90
N LEU A 136 5.55 -8.08 -9.38
CA LEU A 136 4.42 -8.70 -8.69
C LEU A 136 3.44 -9.42 -9.64
N LYS A 137 3.46 -9.13 -10.95
CA LYS A 137 2.70 -9.92 -11.93
C LYS A 137 3.28 -11.32 -12.07
N LEU A 138 4.61 -11.42 -12.11
CA LEU A 138 5.34 -12.70 -12.15
C LEU A 138 5.30 -13.42 -10.80
N HIS A 139 5.34 -12.68 -9.68
CA HIS A 139 5.37 -13.22 -8.33
C HIS A 139 4.17 -12.77 -7.48
N PRO A 140 2.96 -13.33 -7.70
CA PRO A 140 1.76 -12.90 -7.00
C PRO A 140 1.78 -13.21 -5.50
N LYS A 141 2.57 -14.20 -5.06
CA LYS A 141 2.66 -14.64 -3.66
C LYS A 141 3.61 -13.80 -2.80
N ASP A 142 4.33 -12.81 -3.35
CA ASP A 142 5.17 -11.91 -2.54
C ASP A 142 4.34 -10.78 -1.91
N PHE A 143 3.86 -11.04 -0.69
CA PHE A 143 3.10 -10.08 0.10
C PHE A 143 3.96 -8.95 0.68
N SER A 144 5.26 -9.19 0.87
CA SER A 144 6.18 -8.21 1.46
C SER A 144 6.45 -7.07 0.49
N THR A 145 6.72 -7.40 -0.78
CA THR A 145 6.89 -6.44 -1.86
C THR A 145 5.60 -5.72 -2.18
N ARG A 146 4.45 -6.41 -2.15
CA ARG A 146 3.13 -5.78 -2.30
C ARG A 146 2.88 -4.71 -1.23
N ARG A 147 3.23 -4.99 0.03
CA ARG A 147 3.14 -3.99 1.11
C ARG A 147 4.05 -2.79 0.84
N GLY A 148 5.28 -3.03 0.39
CA GLY A 148 6.23 -1.97 0.01
C GLY A 148 5.70 -1.10 -1.14
N LEU A 149 5.12 -1.71 -2.17
CA LEU A 149 4.49 -1.03 -3.30
C LEU A 149 3.35 -0.11 -2.83
N VAL A 150 2.44 -0.62 -1.99
CA VAL A 150 1.33 0.19 -1.44
C VAL A 150 1.85 1.38 -0.65
N ALA A 151 2.91 1.20 0.15
CA ALA A 151 3.54 2.30 0.88
C ALA A 151 4.14 3.37 -0.06
N LEU A 152 4.79 2.96 -1.15
CA LEU A 152 5.33 3.88 -2.16
C LEU A 152 4.23 4.68 -2.87
N VAL A 153 3.13 4.02 -3.28
CA VAL A 153 1.98 4.68 -3.91
C VAL A 153 1.38 5.73 -2.96
N ASN A 154 1.25 5.39 -1.68
CA ASN A 154 0.74 6.31 -0.66
C ASN A 154 1.69 7.49 -0.44
N LYS A 155 3.01 7.26 -0.41
CA LYS A 155 4.02 8.33 -0.29
C LYS A 155 3.95 9.29 -1.49
N ARG A 156 3.89 8.75 -2.72
CA ARG A 156 3.72 9.54 -3.95
C ARG A 156 2.44 10.38 -3.90
N ARG A 157 1.32 9.80 -3.49
CA ARG A 157 0.03 10.51 -3.35
C ARG A 157 0.13 11.67 -2.35
N ARG A 158 0.82 11.49 -1.22
CA ARG A 158 1.02 12.56 -0.23
C ARG A 158 1.84 13.72 -0.81
N LEU A 159 2.88 13.44 -1.59
CA LEU A 159 3.67 14.46 -2.28
C LEU A 159 2.85 15.20 -3.34
N MET A 160 2.01 14.51 -4.09
CA MET A 160 1.09 15.14 -5.05
C MET A 160 0.06 16.04 -4.37
N ASN A 161 -0.49 15.60 -3.24
CA ASN A 161 -1.38 16.44 -2.43
C ASN A 161 -0.68 17.66 -1.82
N TYR A 162 0.63 17.55 -1.55
CA TYR A 162 1.43 18.69 -1.10
C TYR A 162 1.64 19.67 -2.25
N LEU A 163 2.11 19.21 -3.41
CA LEU A 163 2.29 20.04 -4.60
C LEU A 163 1.00 20.74 -5.01
N PHE A 164 -0.14 20.04 -5.00
CA PHE A 164 -1.43 20.65 -5.32
C PHE A 164 -1.80 21.83 -4.40
N ARG A 165 -1.39 21.78 -3.12
CA ARG A 165 -1.66 22.85 -2.15
C ARG A 165 -0.67 24.01 -2.26
N GLU A 166 0.56 23.72 -2.67
CA GLU A 166 1.63 24.70 -2.79
C GLU A 166 1.56 25.45 -4.13
N ASP A 167 1.45 24.72 -5.24
CA ASP A 167 1.53 25.24 -6.59
C ASP A 167 0.77 24.33 -7.57
N ILE A 168 -0.36 24.85 -8.04
CA ILE A 168 -1.27 24.14 -8.93
C ILE A 168 -0.64 23.95 -10.32
N ASP A 169 0.13 24.91 -10.81
CA ASP A 169 0.70 24.88 -12.16
C ASP A 169 1.79 23.82 -12.25
N ARG A 170 2.69 23.76 -11.25
CA ARG A 170 3.70 22.70 -11.13
C ARG A 170 3.06 21.32 -10.99
N TYR A 171 1.99 21.21 -10.20
CA TYR A 171 1.23 19.96 -10.08
C TYR A 171 0.66 19.51 -11.42
N GLN A 172 0.03 20.41 -12.18
CA GLN A 172 -0.55 20.08 -13.48
C GLN A 172 0.51 19.69 -14.51
N ALA A 173 1.64 20.41 -14.57
CA ALA A 173 2.74 20.11 -15.46
C ALA A 173 3.29 18.70 -15.20
N LEU A 174 3.51 18.36 -13.94
CA LEU A 174 4.05 17.06 -13.54
C LEU A 174 3.07 15.91 -13.80
N VAL A 175 1.77 16.12 -13.54
CA VAL A 175 0.74 15.12 -13.85
C VAL A 175 0.68 14.82 -15.35
N LYS A 176 0.75 15.86 -16.18
CA LYS A 176 0.76 15.73 -17.64
C LYS A 176 2.01 15.00 -18.13
N SER A 177 3.19 15.37 -17.61
CA SER A 177 4.46 14.82 -18.07
C SER A 177 4.66 13.35 -17.68
N LEU A 178 4.23 12.95 -16.48
CA LEU A 178 4.38 11.58 -15.98
C LEU A 178 3.14 10.69 -16.23
N GLY A 179 2.06 11.23 -16.82
CA GLY A 179 0.84 10.47 -17.09
C GLY A 179 0.15 9.91 -15.83
N ILE A 180 0.32 10.55 -14.67
CA ILE A 180 -0.15 10.02 -13.39
C ILE A 180 -1.65 10.29 -13.23
N ARG A 181 -2.46 9.23 -13.07
CA ARG A 181 -3.87 9.36 -12.70
C ARG A 181 -4.02 9.73 -11.22
N HIS A 182 -4.00 11.03 -10.92
CA HIS A 182 -4.18 11.56 -9.57
C HIS A 182 -5.54 12.24 -9.41
N LYS A 183 -6.27 11.90 -8.34
CA LYS A 183 -7.48 12.64 -7.93
C LYS A 183 -7.09 13.70 -6.92
N ALA A 184 -7.35 14.98 -7.24
CA ALA A 184 -7.12 16.08 -6.32
C ALA A 184 -7.82 15.84 -4.97
N PRO A 185 -7.20 16.23 -3.83
CA PRO A 185 -7.83 16.07 -2.54
C PRO A 185 -9.14 16.88 -2.50
N GLY A 186 -10.24 16.20 -2.20
CA GLY A 186 -11.52 16.87 -1.99
C GLY A 186 -11.50 17.73 -0.72
N ARG A 187 -12.51 18.60 -0.57
CA ARG A 187 -12.72 19.32 0.68
C ARG A 187 -12.92 18.33 1.83
N VAL A 188 -12.22 18.53 2.94
CA VAL A 188 -12.50 17.79 4.17
C VAL A 188 -13.87 18.24 4.68
N GLN A 189 -14.83 17.32 4.73
CA GLN A 189 -16.17 17.61 5.25
C GLN A 189 -16.08 18.01 6.72
N SER A 190 -16.80 19.06 7.13
CA SER A 190 -16.91 19.43 8.54
C SER A 190 -17.64 18.34 9.34
N ARG A 191 -17.54 18.37 10.67
CA ARG A 191 -18.29 17.42 11.52
C ARG A 191 -19.79 17.59 11.26
N GLU A 192 -20.21 18.82 11.06
CA GLU A 192 -21.58 19.23 10.75
C GLU A 192 -22.01 18.69 9.39
N ASP A 193 -21.19 18.80 8.35
CA ASP A 193 -21.50 18.23 7.02
C ASP A 193 -21.64 16.71 7.07
N LYS A 194 -20.74 16.04 7.83
CA LYS A 194 -20.68 14.59 7.89
C LYS A 194 -21.77 13.98 8.78
N TYR A 195 -22.08 14.64 9.89
CA TYR A 195 -22.97 14.10 10.92
C TYR A 195 -24.29 14.86 11.09
N GLY A 196 -24.47 15.99 10.43
CA GLY A 196 -25.68 16.83 10.54
C GLY A 196 -26.94 16.16 10.01
N ARG A 197 -26.81 15.16 9.12
CA ARG A 197 -27.95 14.35 8.64
C ARG A 197 -28.43 13.32 9.66
N PHE A 198 -27.60 12.93 10.63
CA PHE A 198 -27.98 11.91 11.60
C PHE A 198 -28.79 12.53 12.73
N PRO A 199 -29.89 11.87 13.17
CA PRO A 199 -30.65 12.33 14.31
C PRO A 199 -29.74 12.46 15.53
N GLN A 200 -29.76 13.61 16.19
CA GLN A 200 -29.03 13.77 17.45
C GLN A 200 -29.66 12.86 18.51
N GLN A 201 -28.84 11.99 19.10
CA GLN A 201 -29.30 11.13 20.18
C GLN A 201 -29.66 12.00 21.38
N LYS A 202 -30.91 11.94 21.83
CA LYS A 202 -31.36 12.69 23.02
C LYS A 202 -30.51 12.28 24.23
N ASP A 203 -29.91 13.25 24.89
CA ASP A 203 -29.16 13.03 26.12
C ASP A 203 -30.08 12.47 27.20
N LYS A 204 -29.94 11.18 27.53
CA LYS A 204 -30.71 10.53 28.60
C LYS A 204 -30.45 11.11 30.00
N ARG A 205 -29.55 12.09 30.13
CA ARG A 205 -29.12 12.71 31.39
C ARG A 205 -29.91 13.97 31.78
N SER A 206 -30.69 14.58 30.88
CA SER A 206 -31.40 15.84 31.15
C SER A 206 -32.77 15.66 31.85
N GLY A 207 -33.22 14.44 32.08
CA GLY A 207 -34.55 14.12 32.62
C GLY A 207 -34.66 13.94 34.14
N LYS A 208 -33.61 14.18 34.92
CA LYS A 208 -33.65 14.02 36.39
C LYS A 208 -33.54 15.38 37.09
N LYS A 209 -34.53 16.25 36.87
CA LYS A 209 -34.87 17.28 37.87
C LYS A 209 -35.61 16.58 39.00
N LYS A 210 -34.94 16.39 40.13
CA LYS A 210 -35.58 16.09 41.42
C LYS A 210 -35.86 17.41 42.12
#